data_AF-A0A378AA75-F1
#
_entry.id   AF-A0A378AA75-F1
#
_cell.length_a   1.000
_cell.length_b   1.000
_cell.length_c   1.000
_cell.angle_alpha   90.00
_cell.angle_beta   90.00
_cell.angle_gamma   90.00
#
_symmetry.space_group_name_H-M   'P 1'
#
loop_
_entity.id
_entity.type
_entity.pdbx_description
1 polymer ?
#
loop_
_entity_poly.entity_id
_entity_poly.type
_entity_poly.pdbx_seq_one_letter_code
_entity_poly.pdbx_strand_id
1 'polypeptide(L)' 'MVVFHPLGEKHIASIAQIQLQRLYKRLEERGYEVQMSDEALKLLSANGYDPVYGARPLKRGYSAAD' A
#
# COMPACT_ATOMS: atom_id res chain seq x y z
N MET A 1 19.57 -16.27 -15.04
CA MET A 1 18.47 -16.67 -14.13
C MET A 1 18.39 -15.62 -13.03
N VAL A 2 17.23 -15.02 -12.81
CA VAL A 2 17.02 -14.00 -11.75
C VAL A 2 16.27 -14.67 -10.61
N VAL A 3 16.82 -14.61 -9.40
CA VAL A 3 16.18 -15.12 -8.19
C VAL A 3 15.51 -13.95 -7.47
N PHE A 4 14.20 -14.02 -7.31
CA PHE A 4 13.46 -13.06 -6.51
C PHE A 4 13.49 -13.47 -5.05
N HIS A 5 13.93 -12.56 -4.19
CA HIS A 5 13.88 -12.74 -2.75
C HIS A 5 12.49 -12.32 -2.24
N PRO A 6 11.99 -12.98 -1.18
CA PRO A 6 10.73 -12.58 -0.56
C PRO A 6 10.79 -11.12 -0.08
N LEU A 7 9.65 -10.43 -0.16
CA LEU A 7 9.54 -9.06 0.32
C LEU A 7 9.55 -9.06 1.85
N GLY A 8 10.49 -8.32 2.43
CA GLY A 8 10.47 -7.98 3.85
C GLY A 8 9.53 -6.81 4.16
N GLU A 9 9.23 -6.61 5.43
CA GLU A 9 8.31 -5.59 5.95
C GLU A 9 8.60 -4.18 5.40
N LYS A 10 9.87 -3.77 5.38
CA LYS A 10 10.28 -2.46 4.84
C LYS A 10 9.95 -2.31 3.35
N HIS A 11 10.13 -3.36 2.56
CA HIS A 11 9.80 -3.33 1.14
C HIS A 11 8.29 -3.21 0.92
N ILE A 12 7.49 -3.90 1.75
CA ILE A 12 6.03 -3.84 1.71
C ILE A 12 5.54 -2.43 2.06
N ALA A 13 6.13 -1.80 3.10
CA ALA A 13 5.84 -0.42 3.47
C ALA A 13 6.13 0.56 2.31
N SER A 14 7.29 0.45 1.68
CA SER A 14 7.63 1.29 0.52
C SER A 14 6.69 1.06 -0.65
N ILE A 15 6.30 -0.19 -0.93
CA ILE A 15 5.33 -0.51 -1.99
C ILE A 15 3.96 0.10 -1.68
N ALA A 16 3.49 0.00 -0.43
CA ALA A 16 2.22 0.60 -0.02
C ALA A 16 2.24 2.12 -0.19
N GLN A 17 3.35 2.77 0.19
CA GLN A 17 3.52 4.22 0.02
C GLN A 17 3.46 4.63 -1.46
N ILE A 18 4.13 3.89 -2.36
CA ILE A 18 4.07 4.14 -3.81
C ILE A 18 2.63 3.99 -4.34
N GLN A 19 1.89 2.98 -3.89
CA GLN A 19 0.50 2.79 -4.31
C GLN A 19 -0.43 3.93 -3.83
N LEU A 20 -0.17 4.44 -2.62
CA LEU A 20 -0.92 5.56 -2.02
C LEU A 20 -0.67 6.90 -2.71
N GLN A 21 0.46 7.12 -3.38
CA GLN A 21 0.73 8.40 -4.06
C GLN A 21 -0.35 8.78 -5.09
N ARG A 22 -0.92 7.80 -5.80
CA ARG A 22 -2.03 8.06 -6.74
C ARG A 22 -3.31 8.48 -6.02
N LEU A 23 -3.56 7.97 -4.82
CA LEU A 23 -4.70 8.39 -3.99
C LEU A 23 -4.48 9.81 -3.47
N TYR A 24 -3.29 10.10 -2.93
CA TYR A 24 -2.95 11.42 -2.41
C TYR A 24 -3.08 12.50 -3.48
N LYS A 25 -2.57 12.26 -4.68
CA LYS A 25 -2.71 13.20 -5.80
C LYS A 25 -4.18 13.53 -6.13
N ARG A 26 -5.07 12.53 -6.15
CA ARG A 26 -6.50 12.75 -6.42
C ARG A 26 -7.21 13.52 -5.31
N LEU A 27 -6.74 13.36 -4.06
CA LEU A 27 -7.28 14.08 -2.91
C LEU A 27 -6.80 15.52 -2.90
N GLU A 28 -5.52 15.74 -3.22
CA GLU A 28 -4.92 17.06 -3.40
C GLU A 28 -5.60 17.85 -4.53
N GLU A 29 -5.88 17.23 -5.68
CA GLU A 29 -6.64 17.83 -6.80
C GLU A 29 -8.06 18.26 -6.39
N ARG A 30 -8.59 17.71 -5.30
CA ARG A 30 -9.89 18.08 -4.71
C ARG A 30 -9.77 19.03 -3.51
N GLY A 31 -8.57 19.52 -3.22
CA GLY A 31 -8.29 20.45 -2.13
C GLY A 31 -8.11 19.82 -0.75
N TYR A 32 -7.90 18.49 -0.67
CA TYR A 32 -7.64 17.81 0.59
C TYR A 32 -6.14 17.57 0.80
N GLU A 33 -5.63 17.96 1.96
CA GLU A 33 -4.31 17.55 2.44
C GLU A 33 -4.43 16.24 3.23
N VAL A 34 -3.57 15.27 2.91
CA VAL A 34 -3.57 13.96 3.56
C VAL A 34 -2.25 13.75 4.28
N GLN A 35 -2.32 13.51 5.59
CA GLN A 35 -1.19 13.12 6.41
C GLN A 35 -1.45 11.71 6.94
N MET A 36 -0.47 10.82 6.76
CA MET A 36 -0.52 9.43 7.22
C MET A 36 0.63 9.22 8.20
N SER A 37 0.35 8.71 9.39
CA SER A 37 1.42 8.35 10.33
C SER A 37 2.12 7.06 9.91
N ASP A 38 3.34 6.87 10.40
CA ASP A 38 4.11 5.65 10.14
C ASP A 38 3.41 4.41 10.70
N GLU A 39 2.72 4.53 11.84
CA GLU A 39 1.93 3.44 12.43
C GLU A 39 0.75 3.05 11.56
N ALA A 40 0.05 4.04 10.98
CA ALA A 40 -1.07 3.80 10.07
C ALA A 40 -0.59 3.13 8.78
N LEU A 41 0.54 3.58 8.23
CA LEU A 41 1.16 2.95 7.07
C LEU A 41 1.57 1.50 7.37
N LYS A 42 2.16 1.25 8.54
CA LYS A 42 2.56 -0.09 8.98
C LYS A 42 1.37 -1.03 9.12
N LEU A 43 0.28 -0.56 9.72
CA LEU A 43 -0.97 -1.32 9.83
C LEU A 43 -1.56 -1.63 8.46
N LEU A 44 -1.56 -0.66 7.54
CA LEU A 44 -2.09 -0.83 6.20
C LEU A 44 -1.26 -1.83 5.38
N SER A 45 0.05 -1.78 5.51
CA SER A 45 0.98 -2.76 4.93
C SER A 45 0.80 -4.16 5.49
N ALA A 46 0.60 -4.31 6.79
CA ALA A 46 0.40 -5.61 7.43
C ALA A 46 -0.92 -6.27 6.99
N ASN A 47 -2.00 -5.50 6.85
CA ASN A 47 -3.32 -6.03 6.46
C ASN A 47 -3.47 -6.27 4.96
N GLY A 48 -2.69 -5.57 4.12
CA GLY A 48 -2.71 -5.74 2.67
C GLY A 48 -1.72 -6.78 2.11
N TYR A 49 -0.87 -7.32 2.97
CA TYR A 49 0.14 -8.31 2.62
C TYR A 49 -0.32 -9.72 3.00
N ASP A 50 -0.50 -10.57 1.99
CA ASP A 50 -0.66 -12.01 2.20
C ASP A 50 0.63 -12.71 1.75
N PRO A 51 1.36 -13.42 2.63
CA PRO A 51 2.62 -14.06 2.28
C PRO A 51 2.50 -15.15 1.19
N VAL A 52 1.29 -15.71 0.96
CA VAL A 52 1.03 -16.69 -0.12
C VAL A 52 0.81 -15.99 -1.47
N TYR A 53 0.31 -14.76 -1.49
CA TYR A 53 -0.02 -14.00 -2.71
C TYR A 53 0.85 -12.75 -2.95
N GLY A 54 1.77 -12.42 -2.05
CA GLY A 54 2.55 -11.18 -2.07
C GLY A 54 1.66 -9.93 -1.91
N ALA A 55 2.07 -8.81 -2.51
CA ALA A 55 1.35 -7.53 -2.49
C ALA A 55 0.04 -7.49 -3.32
N ARG A 56 -0.41 -8.62 -3.89
CA ARG A 56 -1.63 -8.69 -4.73
C ARG A 56 -2.93 -8.30 -4.00
N PRO A 57 -3.13 -8.57 -2.70
CA PRO A 57 -4.33 -8.14 -1.97
C PRO A 57 -4.42 -6.62 -1.78
N LEU A 58 -3.30 -5.87 -1.77
CA LEU A 58 -3.32 -4.39 -1.70
C LEU A 58 -4.18 -3.76 -2.80
N LYS A 59 -4.30 -4.41 -3.96
CA LYS A 59 -5.11 -3.92 -5.08
C LYS A 59 -6.62 -4.03 -4.84
N ARG A 60 -7.09 -4.89 -3.91
CA ARG A 60 -8.53 -5.15 -3.66
C ARG A 60 -9.10 -4.40 -2.46
N GLY A 61 -8.28 -3.88 -1.54
CA GLY A 61 -8.76 -3.12 -0.37
C GLY A 61 -9.42 -1.78 -0.69
N TYR A 62 -9.32 -1.30 -1.94
CA TYR A 62 -9.91 -0.03 -2.41
C TYR A 62 -11.11 -0.21 -3.35
N SER A 63 -11.61 -1.43 -3.52
CA SER A 63 -12.63 -1.76 -4.52
C SER A 63 -13.64 -2.76 -3.95
N ALA A 64 -14.39 -2.35 -2.93
CA ALA A 64 -15.62 -3.00 -2.53
C ALA A 64 -16.47 -2.00 -1.75
N ALA A 65 -17.10 -1.09 -2.49
CA ALA A 65 -18.33 -0.43 -2.10
C ALA A 65 -19.30 -0.66 -3.26
N ASP A 66 -19.85 -1.87 -3.27
CA ASP A 66 -21.18 -2.19 -3.81
C ASP A 66 -21.92 -2.92 -2.67
#